data_AF-A0A1I1YQT8-F1
#
_entry.id   AF-A0A1I1YQT8-F1
#
_cell.length_a   1.000
_cell.length_b   1.000
_cell.length_c   1.000
_cell.angle_alpha   90.00
_cell.angle_beta   90.00
_cell.angle_gamma   90.00
#
_symmetry.space_group_name_H-M   'P 1'
#
loop_
_entity.id
_entity.type
_entity.pdbx_description
1 polymer ?
#
loop_
_entity_poly.entity_id
_entity_poly.type
_entity_poly.pdbx_seq_one_letter_code
_entity_poly.pdbx_strand_id
1 'polypeptide(L)'
;MRRARLRWLTSTLTAAILGLACEEPPPAQQPTGALCAKAADCYREVEHALLGTVFCETQFEDGYCTHTCETDEDCCAVEGECMPGIGHVCTPLTNDQTKRCWVSCEDDARLDADPMAYCFTHAGPGAVCRSSGGGSESRNICAPP
;
A
#
# COMPACT_ATOMS: atom_id res chain seq x y z
N MET A 1 42.96 -57.77 39.34
CA MET A 1 43.66 -56.63 39.98
C MET A 1 43.94 -55.56 38.94
N ARG A 2 43.51 -54.30 39.21
CA ARG A 2 43.95 -53.01 38.59
C ARG A 2 43.61 -52.82 37.10
N ARG A 3 43.10 -51.68 36.60
CA ARG A 3 42.68 -50.38 37.15
C ARG A 3 41.82 -49.71 36.06
N ALA A 4 40.79 -48.99 36.51
CA ALA A 4 39.88 -48.17 35.71
C ALA A 4 40.58 -47.08 34.88
N ARG A 5 40.00 -46.74 33.73
CA ARG A 5 40.06 -45.40 33.13
C ARG A 5 38.71 -45.05 32.50
N LEU A 6 37.89 -44.42 33.33
CA LEU A 6 36.60 -43.82 32.98
C LEU A 6 36.88 -42.55 32.15
N ARG A 7 36.60 -42.59 30.85
CA ARG A 7 36.70 -41.41 29.96
C ARG A 7 35.33 -40.74 29.90
N TRP A 8 35.25 -39.55 30.48
CA TRP A 8 34.14 -38.62 30.32
C TRP A 8 34.19 -38.05 28.90
N LEU A 9 33.12 -38.25 28.13
CA LEU A 9 32.87 -37.55 26.87
C LEU A 9 31.55 -36.80 27.06
N THR A 10 31.67 -35.52 27.39
CA THR A 10 30.59 -34.53 27.40
C THR A 10 30.20 -34.24 25.95
N SER A 11 29.13 -34.89 25.47
CA SER A 11 28.50 -34.52 24.19
C SER A 11 27.62 -33.31 24.40
N THR A 12 28.03 -32.21 23.80
CA THR A 12 27.33 -30.93 23.71
C THR A 12 25.98 -31.08 23.01
N LEU A 13 24.91 -30.63 23.67
CA LEU A 13 23.63 -30.34 23.04
C LEU A 13 23.81 -29.18 22.06
N THR A 14 23.69 -29.44 20.76
CA THR A 14 23.56 -28.39 19.74
C THR A 14 22.06 -28.09 19.59
N ALA A 15 21.59 -27.03 20.25
CA ALA A 15 20.25 -26.50 20.01
C ALA A 15 20.26 -25.73 18.68
N ALA A 16 19.78 -26.37 17.61
CA ALA A 16 19.51 -25.69 16.35
C ALA A 16 18.21 -24.87 16.50
N ILE A 17 18.36 -23.60 16.86
CA ILE A 17 17.29 -22.60 16.77
C ILE A 17 17.20 -22.23 15.29
N LEU A 18 16.37 -22.95 14.53
CA LEU A 18 15.95 -22.49 13.20
C LEU A 18 15.03 -21.28 13.42
N GLY A 19 15.56 -20.11 13.10
CA GLY A 19 14.81 -18.86 13.13
C GLY A 19 13.57 -18.97 12.24
N LEU A 20 12.40 -18.79 12.85
CA LEU A 20 11.27 -18.23 12.13
C LEU A 20 11.73 -16.86 11.63
N ALA A 21 12.06 -16.77 10.34
CA ALA A 21 11.94 -15.50 9.66
C ALA A 21 10.47 -15.13 9.76
N CYS A 22 10.13 -14.24 10.69
CA CYS A 22 8.91 -13.46 10.53
C CYS A 22 9.11 -12.71 9.22
N GLU A 23 8.45 -13.15 8.14
CA GLU A 23 8.16 -12.24 7.04
C GLU A 23 7.50 -11.03 7.69
N GLU A 24 8.21 -9.90 7.72
CA GLU A 24 7.59 -8.64 8.07
C GLU A 24 6.40 -8.50 7.10
N PRO A 25 5.17 -8.31 7.62
CA PRO A 25 4.05 -8.10 6.74
C PRO A 25 4.41 -6.94 5.82
N PRO A 26 4.11 -7.03 4.51
CA PRO A 26 4.38 -5.93 3.59
C PRO A 26 3.82 -4.65 4.22
N PRO A 27 4.48 -3.49 4.01
CA PRO A 27 4.00 -2.25 4.56
C PRO A 27 2.51 -2.14 4.26
N ALA A 28 1.72 -1.86 5.30
CA ALA A 28 0.28 -1.74 5.18
C ALA A 28 0.01 -0.70 4.08
N GLN A 29 -0.46 -1.17 2.93
CA GLN A 29 -0.86 -0.27 1.86
C GLN A 29 -2.02 0.56 2.38
N GLN A 30 -2.07 1.83 2.00
CA GLN A 30 -3.22 2.65 2.36
C GLN A 30 -4.49 2.02 1.78
N PRO A 31 -5.63 2.10 2.49
CA PRO A 31 -6.91 1.64 1.96
C PRO A 31 -7.17 2.15 0.52
N THR A 32 -6.89 3.43 0.27
CA THR A 32 -6.79 4.00 -1.09
C THR A 32 -5.43 3.66 -1.68
N GLY A 33 -5.42 2.96 -2.82
CA GLY A 33 -4.21 2.43 -3.44
C GLY A 33 -3.74 1.08 -2.93
N ALA A 34 -4.55 0.40 -2.12
CA ALA A 34 -4.40 -1.04 -1.94
C ALA A 34 -4.75 -1.78 -3.24
N LEU A 35 -4.16 -2.97 -3.42
CA LEU A 35 -4.55 -3.88 -4.49
C LEU A 35 -5.91 -4.52 -4.20
N CYS A 36 -6.63 -4.91 -5.24
CA CYS A 36 -7.95 -5.51 -5.10
C CYS A 36 -8.34 -6.38 -6.28
N ALA A 37 -9.16 -7.42 -6.03
CA ALA A 37 -9.82 -8.15 -7.11
C ALA A 37 -11.26 -7.63 -7.35
N LYS A 38 -11.87 -7.01 -6.34
CA LYS A 38 -13.22 -6.43 -6.38
C LYS A 38 -13.37 -5.35 -5.32
N ALA A 39 -14.40 -4.50 -5.47
CA ALA A 39 -14.67 -3.40 -4.54
C ALA A 39 -14.82 -3.84 -3.08
N ALA A 40 -15.35 -5.05 -2.83
CA ALA A 40 -15.51 -5.59 -1.47
C ALA A 40 -14.18 -5.96 -0.77
N ASP A 41 -13.07 -5.99 -1.50
CA ASP A 41 -11.75 -6.23 -0.92
C ASP A 41 -11.11 -4.92 -0.41
N CYS A 42 -11.65 -3.76 -0.78
CA CYS A 42 -11.13 -2.46 -0.44
C CYS A 42 -11.61 -1.98 0.94
N TYR A 43 -10.77 -1.17 1.61
CA TYR A 43 -11.10 -0.48 2.86
C TYR A 43 -11.60 -1.38 4.01
N ARG A 44 -11.14 -2.64 4.06
CA ARG A 44 -11.59 -3.62 5.06
C ARG A 44 -11.29 -3.24 6.50
N GLU A 45 -10.32 -2.36 6.71
CA GLU A 45 -9.86 -1.90 8.02
C GLU A 45 -10.45 -0.53 8.41
N VAL A 46 -11.25 0.08 7.54
CA VAL A 46 -11.95 1.33 7.85
C VAL A 46 -13.27 0.97 8.52
N GLU A 47 -13.39 1.22 9.83
CA GLU A 47 -14.57 0.84 10.61
C GLU A 47 -15.84 1.63 10.27
N HIS A 48 -15.75 2.66 9.42
CA HIS A 48 -16.83 3.61 9.13
C HIS A 48 -17.12 3.69 7.62
N ALA A 49 -18.32 4.17 7.26
CA ALA A 49 -18.73 4.29 5.87
C ALA A 49 -17.92 5.39 5.16
N LEU A 50 -17.19 5.01 4.12
CA LEU A 50 -16.47 5.93 3.22
C LEU A 50 -17.42 6.94 2.59
N LEU A 51 -16.87 8.10 2.22
CA LEU A 51 -17.58 9.04 1.37
C LEU A 51 -17.57 8.54 -0.08
N GLY A 52 -18.75 8.34 -0.65
CA GLY A 52 -18.89 7.95 -2.05
C GLY A 52 -18.94 6.44 -2.30
N THR A 53 -18.88 6.08 -3.58
CA THR A 53 -18.95 4.68 -4.05
C THR A 53 -17.55 4.11 -4.17
N VAL A 54 -17.33 2.93 -3.59
CA VAL A 54 -16.06 2.19 -3.67
C VAL A 54 -15.90 1.51 -5.02
N PHE A 55 -14.69 1.61 -5.57
CA PHE A 55 -14.30 0.94 -6.81
C PHE A 55 -13.02 0.13 -6.60
N CYS A 56 -12.91 -0.92 -7.41
CA CYS A 56 -11.66 -1.59 -7.67
C CYS A 56 -11.34 -1.41 -9.15
N GLU A 57 -10.26 -0.68 -9.45
CA GLU A 57 -9.84 -0.37 -10.81
C GLU A 57 -9.16 -1.56 -11.47
N THR A 58 -9.99 -2.50 -11.91
CA THR A 58 -9.54 -3.74 -12.57
C THR A 58 -8.91 -3.52 -13.95
N GLN A 59 -8.83 -2.28 -14.43
CA GLN A 59 -8.02 -1.94 -15.61
C GLN A 59 -6.51 -2.05 -15.35
N PHE A 60 -6.09 -2.12 -14.09
CA PHE A 60 -4.74 -2.44 -13.67
C PHE A 60 -4.62 -3.92 -13.34
N GLU A 61 -3.46 -4.54 -13.61
CA GLU A 61 -3.24 -6.00 -13.54
C GLU A 61 -3.65 -6.62 -12.19
N ASP A 62 -3.37 -5.93 -11.08
CA ASP A 62 -3.69 -6.36 -9.71
C ASP A 62 -4.82 -5.56 -9.05
N GLY A 63 -5.52 -4.75 -9.85
CA GLY A 63 -6.54 -3.80 -9.41
C GLY A 63 -5.99 -2.69 -8.51
N TYR A 64 -6.84 -1.69 -8.25
CA TYR A 64 -6.48 -0.58 -7.37
C TYR A 64 -7.73 -0.05 -6.65
N CYS A 65 -7.67 0.02 -5.32
CA CYS A 65 -8.75 0.52 -4.49
C CYS A 65 -8.87 2.03 -4.58
N THR A 66 -10.08 2.51 -4.85
CA THR A 66 -10.42 3.93 -4.88
C THR A 66 -11.90 4.12 -4.54
N HIS A 67 -12.35 5.36 -4.36
CA HIS A 67 -13.76 5.71 -4.23
C HIS A 67 -14.02 7.06 -4.89
N THR A 68 -15.28 7.33 -5.21
CA THR A 68 -15.67 8.62 -5.80
C THR A 68 -15.50 9.76 -4.80
N CYS A 69 -15.17 10.94 -5.32
CA CYS A 69 -15.02 12.18 -4.57
C CYS A 69 -15.51 13.37 -5.41
N GLU A 70 -15.72 14.52 -4.78
CA GLU A 70 -15.95 15.80 -5.47
C GLU A 70 -14.77 16.75 -5.30
N THR A 71 -14.11 16.70 -4.13
CA THR A 71 -13.01 17.55 -3.68
C THR A 71 -11.86 16.74 -3.10
N ASP A 72 -10.66 17.33 -3.01
CA ASP A 72 -9.50 16.67 -2.39
C ASP A 72 -9.77 16.36 -0.90
N GLU A 73 -10.58 17.18 -0.22
CA GLU A 73 -10.99 17.01 1.17
C GLU A 73 -11.94 15.83 1.41
N ASP A 74 -12.64 15.35 0.36
CA ASP A 74 -13.46 14.14 0.48
C ASP A 74 -12.58 12.89 0.62
N CYS A 75 -11.36 12.96 0.08
CA CYS A 75 -10.35 11.93 0.29
C CYS A 75 -9.80 12.06 1.71
N CYS A 76 -9.72 10.96 2.44
CA CYS A 76 -9.28 10.94 3.83
C CYS A 76 -10.21 11.66 4.82
N ALA A 77 -11.47 11.91 4.44
CA ALA A 77 -12.46 12.51 5.33
C ALA A 77 -12.87 11.57 6.47
N VAL A 78 -12.70 10.25 6.28
CA VAL A 78 -12.98 9.24 7.30
C VAL A 78 -11.71 8.93 8.09
N GLU A 79 -11.83 8.90 9.41
CA GLU A 79 -10.71 8.54 10.29
C GLU A 79 -10.23 7.11 9.97
N GLY A 80 -8.90 6.96 9.83
CA GLY A 80 -8.28 5.68 9.48
C GLY A 80 -8.29 5.32 8.00
N GLU A 81 -8.97 6.10 7.15
CA GLU A 81 -8.98 5.90 5.70
C GLU A 81 -7.60 6.11 5.07
N CYS A 82 -6.82 7.05 5.61
CA CYS A 82 -5.50 7.41 5.12
C CYS A 82 -4.44 7.40 6.23
N MET A 83 -3.20 7.04 5.88
CA MET A 83 -2.08 7.23 6.81
C MET A 83 -1.72 8.71 6.93
N PRO A 84 -1.34 9.16 8.14
CA PRO A 84 -0.94 10.54 8.37
C PRO A 84 0.19 11.00 7.44
N GLY A 85 0.02 12.21 6.91
CA GLY A 85 1.03 12.88 6.11
C GLY A 85 1.10 12.43 4.67
N ILE A 86 0.24 11.53 4.16
CA ILE A 86 0.19 11.21 2.72
C ILE A 86 -0.99 11.96 2.11
N GLY A 87 -0.72 12.74 1.06
CA GLY A 87 -1.75 13.50 0.35
C GLY A 87 -2.52 12.61 -0.62
N HIS A 88 -3.83 12.86 -0.71
CA HIS A 88 -4.70 12.26 -1.72
C HIS A 88 -5.29 13.37 -2.57
N VAL A 89 -5.57 13.06 -3.83
CA VAL A 89 -6.15 14.01 -4.78
C VAL A 89 -7.39 13.41 -5.43
N CYS A 90 -8.39 14.26 -5.62
CA CYS A 90 -9.62 13.95 -6.29
C CYS A 90 -9.52 14.31 -7.76
N THR A 91 -9.30 13.31 -8.61
CA THR A 91 -9.04 13.52 -10.05
C THR A 91 -9.70 12.45 -10.92
N PRO A 92 -10.13 12.78 -12.16
CA PRO A 92 -10.61 11.79 -13.10
C PRO A 92 -9.47 11.00 -13.73
N LEU A 93 -9.75 9.75 -14.16
CA LEU A 93 -8.80 8.90 -14.87
C LEU A 93 -9.13 8.86 -16.37
N THR A 94 -8.15 9.08 -17.23
CA THR A 94 -8.26 8.89 -18.70
C THR A 94 -9.50 9.59 -19.32
N ASN A 95 -9.75 10.84 -18.93
CA ASN A 95 -10.92 11.63 -19.35
C ASN A 95 -12.30 11.02 -19.01
N ASP A 96 -12.37 10.12 -18.04
CA ASP A 96 -13.65 9.90 -17.38
C ASP A 96 -14.13 11.22 -16.75
N GLN A 97 -15.44 11.34 -16.51
CA GLN A 97 -15.97 12.46 -15.72
C GLN A 97 -16.09 12.11 -14.24
N THR A 98 -15.63 10.92 -13.84
CA THR A 98 -15.84 10.39 -12.49
C THR A 98 -14.57 10.57 -11.69
N LYS A 99 -14.53 11.63 -10.88
CA LYS A 99 -13.40 11.86 -9.99
C LYS A 99 -13.36 10.81 -8.89
N ARG A 100 -12.14 10.38 -8.62
CA ARG A 100 -11.83 9.31 -7.68
C ARG A 100 -10.64 9.73 -6.82
N CYS A 101 -10.54 9.18 -5.62
CA CYS A 101 -9.43 9.44 -4.71
C CYS A 101 -8.21 8.60 -5.09
N TRP A 102 -7.08 9.27 -5.25
CA TRP A 102 -5.80 8.64 -5.58
C TRP A 102 -4.72 9.13 -4.64
N VAL A 103 -3.74 8.26 -4.35
CA VAL A 103 -2.51 8.67 -3.69
C VAL A 103 -1.82 9.72 -4.57
N SER A 104 -1.61 10.91 -4.01
CA SER A 104 -0.95 12.01 -4.71
C SER A 104 0.53 11.71 -4.90
N CYS A 105 1.04 12.02 -6.09
CA CYS A 105 2.48 12.14 -6.31
C CYS A 105 2.85 13.55 -6.78
N GLU A 106 2.18 14.57 -6.23
CA GLU A 106 2.50 15.98 -6.45
C GLU A 106 3.25 16.57 -5.25
N ASP A 107 4.25 17.41 -5.52
CA ASP A 107 4.87 18.39 -4.60
C ASP A 107 5.12 17.91 -3.15
N ASP A 108 5.48 16.64 -2.98
CA ASP A 108 5.92 16.07 -1.71
C ASP A 108 7.45 16.01 -1.70
N ALA A 109 8.08 16.60 -0.68
CA ALA A 109 9.53 16.59 -0.53
C ALA A 109 10.13 15.16 -0.49
N ARG A 110 9.32 14.13 -0.19
CA ARG A 110 9.72 12.71 -0.27
C ARG A 110 9.77 12.21 -1.72
N LEU A 111 9.01 12.80 -2.64
CA LEU A 111 9.05 12.47 -4.07
C LEU A 111 10.31 13.00 -4.75
N ASP A 112 10.84 14.15 -4.31
CA ASP A 112 12.05 14.75 -4.91
C ASP A 112 13.28 13.84 -4.86
N ALA A 113 13.30 12.87 -3.93
CA ALA A 113 14.37 11.89 -3.81
C ALA A 113 14.19 10.69 -4.76
N ASP A 114 12.98 10.11 -4.81
CA ASP A 114 12.66 8.96 -5.66
C ASP A 114 11.12 8.78 -5.78
N PRO A 115 10.48 9.32 -6.83
CA PRO A 115 9.03 9.21 -7.02
C PRO A 115 8.55 7.76 -7.19
N MET A 116 9.40 6.89 -7.74
CA MET A 116 9.06 5.49 -7.97
C MET A 116 9.04 4.73 -6.64
N ALA A 117 10.05 4.92 -5.81
CA ALA A 117 10.09 4.32 -4.47
C ALA A 117 8.93 4.81 -3.59
N TYR A 118 8.56 6.09 -3.68
CA TYR A 118 7.41 6.63 -2.97
C TYR A 118 6.10 5.93 -3.38
N CYS A 119 5.81 5.88 -4.69
CA CYS A 119 4.59 5.25 -5.18
C CYS A 119 4.57 3.75 -4.87
N PHE A 120 5.68 3.05 -5.06
CA PHE A 120 5.80 1.63 -4.66
C PHE A 120 5.44 1.41 -3.19
N THR A 121 5.91 2.30 -2.32
CA THR A 121 5.72 2.18 -0.86
C THR A 121 4.30 2.48 -0.43
N HIS A 122 3.64 3.46 -1.05
CA HIS A 122 2.38 4.02 -0.55
C HIS A 122 1.14 3.61 -1.34
N ALA A 123 1.31 3.30 -2.62
CA ALA A 123 0.25 2.88 -3.55
C ALA A 123 0.42 1.44 -4.05
N GLY A 124 1.41 0.71 -3.51
CA GLY A 124 1.60 -0.71 -3.74
C GLY A 124 2.62 -1.05 -4.84
N PRO A 125 2.99 -2.34 -4.95
CA PRO A 125 4.02 -2.80 -5.87
C PRO A 125 3.73 -2.41 -7.32
N GLY A 126 4.76 -1.91 -8.00
CA GLY A 126 4.66 -1.51 -9.40
C GLY A 126 4.02 -0.15 -9.64
N ALA A 127 3.41 0.50 -8.63
CA ALA A 127 2.84 1.82 -8.79
C ALA A 127 3.91 2.85 -9.21
N VAL A 128 3.57 3.67 -10.20
CA VAL A 128 4.43 4.72 -10.76
C VAL A 128 3.73 6.07 -10.66
N CYS A 129 4.51 7.14 -10.53
CA CYS A 129 3.96 8.49 -10.60
C CYS A 129 3.64 8.85 -12.05
N ARG A 130 2.36 9.12 -12.35
CA ARG A 130 1.89 9.48 -13.69
C ARG A 130 0.74 10.48 -13.64
N SER A 131 0.53 11.19 -14.74
CA SER A 131 -0.67 11.98 -14.95
C SER A 131 -1.90 11.06 -14.97
N SER A 132 -2.97 11.47 -14.28
CA SER A 132 -4.27 10.80 -14.31
C SER A 132 -4.94 10.87 -15.69
N GLY A 133 -4.52 11.79 -16.56
CA GLY A 133 -5.09 11.94 -17.91
C GLY A 133 -6.49 12.55 -17.92
N GLY A 134 -6.92 13.18 -16.83
CA GLY A 134 -8.23 13.82 -16.64
C GLY A 134 -8.42 15.17 -17.35
N GLY A 135 -7.78 15.39 -18.50
CA GLY A 135 -7.85 16.66 -19.24
C GLY A 135 -7.38 17.86 -18.41
N SER A 136 -8.21 18.90 -18.31
CA SER A 136 -7.91 20.12 -17.53
C SER A 136 -7.91 19.90 -16.01
N GLU A 137 -8.42 18.77 -15.53
CA GLU A 137 -8.44 18.39 -14.11
C GLU A 137 -7.43 17.29 -13.81
N SER A 138 -6.49 17.03 -14.73
CA SER A 138 -5.42 16.06 -14.51
C SER A 138 -4.57 16.44 -13.30
N ARG A 139 -4.26 15.45 -12.48
CA ARG A 139 -3.31 15.51 -11.37
C ARG A 139 -2.22 14.45 -11.56
N ASN A 140 -1.10 14.56 -10.85
CA ASN A 140 -0.12 13.48 -10.78
C ASN A 140 -0.47 12.52 -9.64
N ILE A 141 -0.65 11.25 -9.98
CA ILE A 141 -1.09 10.20 -9.06
C ILE A 141 -0.14 9.01 -9.09
N CYS A 142 -0.04 8.32 -7.95
CA CYS A 142 0.54 6.99 -7.92
C CYS A 142 -0.50 5.97 -8.39
N ALA A 143 -0.26 5.37 -9.56
CA ALA A 143 -1.12 4.34 -10.11
C ALA A 143 -0.27 3.17 -10.66
N PRO A 144 -0.80 1.93 -10.68
CA PRO A 144 -0.15 0.83 -11.37
C PRO A 144 0.09 1.15 -12.86
N PRO A 145 1.05 0.46 -13.51
CA PRO A 145 1.44 0.73 -14.89
C PRO A 145 0.30 0.49 -15.89
#